data_AF-A0A974XIW8-F1
#
_entry.id   AF-A0A974XIW8-F1
#
_cell.length_a   1.000
_cell.length_b   1.000
_cell.length_c   1.000
_cell.angle_alpha   90.00
_cell.angle_beta   90.00
_cell.angle_gamma   90.00
#
_symmetry.space_group_name_H-M   'P 1'
#
loop_
_entity.id
_entity.type
_entity.pdbx_description
1 polymer ?
#
loop_
_entity_poly.entity_id
_entity_poly.type
_entity_poly.pdbx_seq_one_letter_code
_entity_poly.pdbx_strand_id
1 'polypeptide(L)'
;MKISAFILAILLLASQATAKEYLTLLAWEGYVSKDDLITINHELERRHIPYSIRLHPENASNAEQMYDLLRTAQIDIAFVTLSFFKGYQGDFFKVLQPINSQSPALTQYQAISAQLTHLPDGSADGKPYYIPFAQGSYGFYLNRNRYPELKAPVSVTELWSEDYRGKFSLCRAQPIYNMGLTLQSLGMSPLALNQAYTDGGRDQVLSMAKEGTVIDQQFHRLYAQAGAFWDDSPNLDQPGIAIVSSWGPEIAAARNRGEQWEKIQFKEGDMTWLDTLAFSRRLKAGKLLAAEIAANYFISPEYQAGLAQALNLNSVLTQAPEPTEAAAILVPAAPNVVNNFIDIRAGAALRQTLKQ
;
A
#
# COMPACT_ATOMS: atom_id res chain seq x y z
N MET A 1 -32.80 -44.82 43.72
CA MET A 1 -32.86 -44.60 42.25
C MET A 1 -33.30 -43.18 41.82
N LYS A 2 -33.04 -42.12 42.59
CA LYS A 2 -33.41 -40.73 42.20
C LYS A 2 -32.26 -39.71 42.22
N ILE A 3 -31.05 -40.14 42.55
CA ILE A 3 -29.86 -39.26 42.61
C ILE A 3 -29.11 -39.22 41.27
N SER A 4 -29.22 -40.27 40.44
CA SER A 4 -28.51 -40.36 39.16
C SER A 4 -29.05 -39.44 38.05
N ALA A 5 -30.31 -39.00 38.13
CA ALA A 5 -30.90 -38.13 37.10
C ALA A 5 -30.48 -36.65 37.25
N PHE A 6 -30.13 -36.21 38.47
CA PHE A 6 -29.76 -34.82 38.73
C PHE A 6 -28.30 -34.50 38.35
N ILE A 7 -27.41 -35.49 38.47
CA ILE A 7 -25.99 -35.35 38.09
C ILE A 7 -25.83 -35.32 36.56
N LEU A 8 -26.71 -36.03 35.81
CA LEU A 8 -26.67 -36.03 34.35
C LEU A 8 -27.14 -34.71 33.72
N ALA A 9 -28.03 -33.97 34.39
CA ALA A 9 -28.49 -32.64 33.94
C ALA A 9 -27.44 -31.54 34.18
N ILE A 10 -26.58 -31.67 35.20
CA ILE A 10 -25.51 -30.71 35.49
C ILE A 10 -24.30 -30.92 34.55
N LEU A 11 -24.07 -32.14 34.06
CA LEU A 11 -23.01 -32.45 33.10
C LEU A 11 -23.32 -32.00 31.65
N LEU A 12 -24.58 -31.74 31.30
CA LEU A 12 -24.98 -31.20 29.99
C LEU A 12 -24.89 -29.66 29.89
N LEU A 13 -24.65 -28.97 31.02
CA LEU A 13 -24.30 -27.55 31.07
C LEU A 13 -22.78 -27.31 30.96
N ALA A 14 -21.98 -28.39 30.91
CA ALA A 14 -20.55 -28.29 30.72
C ALA A 14 -20.23 -28.13 29.22
N SER A 15 -19.73 -26.95 28.88
CA SER A 15 -18.92 -26.69 27.69
C SER A 15 -19.66 -26.85 26.34
N GLN A 16 -20.56 -25.92 26.02
CA GLN A 16 -20.46 -25.36 24.67
C GLN A 16 -19.19 -24.50 24.64
N ALA A 17 -18.05 -25.13 24.34
CA ALA A 17 -16.89 -24.41 23.88
C ALA A 17 -17.33 -23.77 22.56
N THR A 18 -17.78 -22.52 22.63
CA THR A 18 -18.07 -21.71 21.44
C THR A 18 -16.79 -21.68 20.63
N ALA A 19 -16.82 -22.31 19.46
CA ALA A 19 -15.69 -22.32 18.55
C ALA A 19 -15.26 -20.87 18.31
N LYS A 20 -14.01 -20.55 18.62
CA LYS A 20 -13.46 -19.19 18.48
C LYS A 20 -13.60 -18.78 17.01
N GLU A 21 -14.38 -17.74 16.76
CA GLU A 21 -14.56 -17.24 15.40
C GLU A 21 -13.35 -16.40 14.97
N TYR A 22 -12.89 -16.58 13.73
CA TYR A 22 -11.75 -15.84 13.21
C TYR A 22 -12.18 -14.68 12.33
N LEU A 23 -11.49 -13.55 12.51
CA LEU A 23 -11.40 -12.49 11.52
C LEU A 23 -10.12 -12.69 10.71
N THR A 24 -10.24 -12.58 9.40
CA THR A 24 -9.12 -12.75 8.47
C THR A 24 -8.58 -11.39 8.06
N LEU A 25 -7.29 -11.15 8.31
CA LEU A 25 -6.59 -9.92 7.99
C LEU A 25 -5.69 -10.14 6.76
N LEU A 26 -5.75 -9.23 5.79
CA LEU A 26 -4.84 -9.20 4.64
C LEU A 26 -3.85 -8.05 4.79
N ALA A 27 -2.56 -8.32 4.61
CA ALA A 27 -1.50 -7.33 4.75
C ALA A 27 -0.48 -7.43 3.62
N TRP A 28 0.19 -6.32 3.34
CA TRP A 28 1.43 -6.30 2.57
C TRP A 28 2.52 -7.11 3.29
N GLU A 29 3.51 -7.58 2.54
CA GLU A 29 4.62 -8.32 3.13
C GLU A 29 5.34 -7.48 4.19
N GLY A 30 5.64 -8.13 5.33
CA GLY A 30 6.34 -7.50 6.46
C GLY A 30 5.48 -6.62 7.36
N TYR A 31 4.24 -6.30 6.99
CA TYR A 31 3.37 -5.42 7.79
C TYR A 31 2.79 -6.08 9.03
N VAL A 32 2.71 -7.41 9.08
CA VAL A 32 2.16 -8.11 10.24
C VAL A 32 3.05 -9.29 10.57
N SER A 33 3.58 -9.28 11.79
CA SER A 33 4.38 -10.37 12.36
C SER A 33 3.51 -11.40 13.07
N LYS A 34 4.09 -12.56 13.39
CA LYS A 34 3.42 -13.56 14.24
C LYS A 34 3.20 -13.03 15.67
N ASP A 35 4.15 -12.25 16.18
CA ASP A 35 4.09 -11.68 17.53
C ASP A 35 2.99 -10.62 17.64
N ASP A 36 2.71 -9.90 16.56
CA ASP A 36 1.58 -8.96 16.47
C ASP A 36 0.26 -9.71 16.68
N LEU A 37 0.08 -10.83 15.96
CA LEU A 37 -1.11 -11.66 16.08
C LEU A 37 -1.25 -12.28 17.46
N ILE A 38 -0.15 -12.73 18.08
CA ILE A 38 -0.15 -13.24 19.45
C ILE A 38 -0.62 -12.14 20.41
N THR A 39 -0.06 -10.94 20.30
CA THR A 39 -0.36 -9.80 21.16
C THR A 39 -1.84 -9.39 21.05
N ILE A 40 -2.33 -9.22 19.82
CA ILE A 40 -3.73 -8.86 19.56
C ILE A 40 -4.67 -9.94 20.10
N ASN A 41 -4.40 -11.22 19.82
CA ASN A 41 -5.25 -12.32 20.25
C ASN A 41 -5.29 -12.47 21.78
N HIS A 42 -4.16 -12.26 22.46
CA HIS A 42 -4.10 -12.24 23.92
C HIS A 42 -4.94 -11.08 24.49
N GLU A 43 -4.91 -9.90 23.87
CA GLU A 43 -5.72 -8.77 24.30
C GLU A 43 -7.23 -9.02 24.11
N LEU A 44 -7.63 -9.65 23.02
CA LEU A 44 -9.02 -10.07 22.79
C LEU A 44 -9.48 -11.08 23.86
N GLU A 45 -8.65 -12.07 24.18
CA GLU A 45 -8.93 -13.06 25.22
C GLU A 45 -9.06 -12.42 26.61
N ARG A 46 -8.14 -11.52 26.98
CA ARG A 46 -8.16 -10.80 28.25
C ARG A 46 -9.44 -9.98 28.42
N ARG A 47 -9.99 -9.45 27.32
CA ARG A 47 -11.26 -8.70 27.30
C ARG A 47 -12.49 -9.60 27.15
N HIS A 48 -12.34 -10.92 27.17
CA HIS A 48 -13.41 -11.91 26.99
C HIS A 48 -14.16 -11.74 25.66
N ILE A 49 -13.45 -11.33 24.60
CA ILE A 49 -14.01 -11.16 23.27
C ILE A 49 -13.88 -12.51 22.53
N PRO A 50 -14.98 -13.11 22.04
CA PRO A 50 -14.99 -14.47 21.50
C PRO A 50 -14.49 -14.56 20.05
N TYR A 51 -13.49 -13.74 19.70
CA TYR A 51 -12.92 -13.66 18.36
C TYR A 51 -11.39 -13.75 18.39
N SER A 52 -10.82 -14.18 17.28
CA SER A 52 -9.38 -14.17 17.03
C SER A 52 -9.06 -13.54 15.68
N ILE A 53 -7.88 -12.94 15.56
CA ILE A 53 -7.34 -12.45 14.29
C ILE A 53 -6.36 -13.48 13.74
N ARG A 54 -6.44 -13.75 12.44
CA ARG A 54 -5.45 -14.53 11.67
C ARG A 54 -5.07 -13.79 10.40
N LEU A 55 -3.88 -14.07 9.89
CA LEU A 55 -3.46 -13.58 8.58
C LEU A 55 -4.11 -14.44 7.48
N HIS A 56 -4.45 -13.80 6.36
CA HIS A 56 -4.72 -14.49 5.11
C HIS A 56 -3.47 -15.27 4.67
N PRO A 57 -3.60 -16.47 4.06
CA PRO A 57 -2.44 -17.29 3.69
C PRO A 57 -1.53 -16.63 2.64
N GLU A 58 -2.10 -15.76 1.81
CA GLU A 58 -1.36 -14.98 0.82
C GLU A 58 -1.18 -13.54 1.31
N ASN A 59 -0.03 -12.95 0.99
CA ASN A 59 0.20 -11.52 1.13
C ASN A 59 -0.65 -10.73 0.13
N ALA A 60 -0.90 -9.47 0.45
CA ALA A 60 -1.47 -8.53 -0.49
C ALA A 60 -0.49 -8.27 -1.65
N SER A 61 -1.03 -8.18 -2.86
CA SER A 61 -0.24 -7.88 -4.07
C SER A 61 -0.73 -6.64 -4.81
N ASN A 62 -2.04 -6.49 -5.02
CA ASN A 62 -2.60 -5.37 -5.78
C ASN A 62 -4.07 -5.09 -5.41
N ALA A 63 -4.59 -3.98 -5.96
CA ALA A 63 -5.95 -3.52 -5.73
C ALA A 63 -7.03 -4.54 -6.14
N GLU A 64 -6.83 -5.27 -7.24
CA GLU A 64 -7.80 -6.23 -7.77
C GLU A 64 -7.94 -7.43 -6.82
N GLN A 65 -6.82 -8.02 -6.39
CA GLN A 65 -6.81 -9.10 -5.40
C GLN A 65 -7.51 -8.66 -4.11
N MET A 66 -7.14 -7.50 -3.57
CA MET A 66 -7.76 -6.95 -2.35
C MET A 66 -9.27 -6.77 -2.51
N TYR A 67 -9.71 -6.16 -3.63
CA TYR A 67 -11.12 -5.92 -3.90
C TYR A 67 -11.91 -7.23 -4.00
N ASP A 68 -11.39 -8.22 -4.72
CA ASP A 68 -12.08 -9.50 -4.88
C ASP A 68 -12.18 -10.27 -3.57
N LEU A 69 -11.12 -10.30 -2.76
CA LEU A 69 -11.15 -10.91 -1.44
C LEU A 69 -12.16 -10.22 -0.51
N LEU A 70 -12.25 -8.89 -0.54
CA LEU A 70 -13.26 -8.12 0.22
C LEU A 70 -14.69 -8.41 -0.27
N ARG A 71 -14.91 -8.36 -1.58
CA ARG A 71 -16.23 -8.57 -2.22
C ARG A 71 -16.75 -9.98 -1.96
N THR A 72 -15.87 -10.98 -2.02
CA THR A 72 -16.18 -12.40 -1.78
C THR A 72 -16.18 -12.79 -0.29
N ALA A 73 -15.86 -11.86 0.61
CA ALA A 73 -15.81 -12.05 2.07
C ALA A 73 -14.82 -13.12 2.54
N GLN A 74 -13.67 -13.17 1.89
CA GLN A 74 -12.55 -13.98 2.33
C GLN A 74 -11.70 -13.25 3.38
N ILE A 75 -11.86 -11.92 3.48
CA ILE A 75 -11.13 -11.06 4.42
C ILE A 75 -12.07 -10.06 5.12
N ASP A 76 -11.70 -9.68 6.33
CA ASP A 76 -12.43 -8.78 7.22
C ASP A 76 -11.72 -7.43 7.38
N ILE A 77 -10.39 -7.46 7.49
CA ILE A 77 -9.51 -6.31 7.68
C ILE A 77 -8.47 -6.34 6.55
N ALA A 78 -8.17 -5.20 5.95
CA ALA A 78 -7.13 -5.11 4.93
C ALA A 78 -6.26 -3.87 5.11
N PHE A 79 -4.96 -4.02 4.85
CA PHE A 79 -4.07 -2.89 4.60
C PHE A 79 -4.21 -2.44 3.15
N VAL A 80 -5.03 -1.42 2.90
CA VAL A 80 -5.36 -0.92 1.56
C VAL A 80 -4.63 0.39 1.30
N THR A 81 -3.96 0.49 0.16
CA THR A 81 -3.38 1.77 -0.30
C THR A 81 -4.49 2.76 -0.60
N LEU A 82 -4.40 3.98 -0.05
CA LEU A 82 -5.43 5.02 -0.16
C LEU A 82 -5.84 5.28 -1.61
N SER A 83 -4.87 5.22 -2.53
CA SER A 83 -5.07 5.45 -3.94
C SER A 83 -6.05 4.47 -4.61
N PHE A 84 -6.23 3.27 -4.04
CA PHE A 84 -7.12 2.25 -4.56
C PHE A 84 -8.60 2.58 -4.32
N PHE A 85 -8.92 3.38 -3.29
CA PHE A 85 -10.29 3.70 -2.90
C PHE A 85 -11.08 4.35 -4.04
N LYS A 86 -10.55 5.47 -4.56
CA LYS A 86 -11.12 6.14 -5.75
C LYS A 86 -10.63 5.54 -7.05
N GLY A 87 -9.38 5.09 -7.12
CA GLY A 87 -8.81 4.53 -8.32
C GLY A 87 -9.66 3.41 -8.88
N TYR A 88 -10.11 2.47 -8.06
CA TYR A 88 -10.92 1.36 -8.54
C TYR A 88 -12.40 1.76 -8.77
N GLN A 89 -12.64 2.84 -9.50
CA GLN A 89 -13.95 3.45 -9.79
C GLN A 89 -14.81 3.74 -8.55
N GLY A 90 -14.17 3.92 -7.38
CA GLY A 90 -14.87 4.04 -6.10
C GLY A 90 -15.48 2.73 -5.59
N ASP A 91 -15.25 1.58 -6.23
CA ASP A 91 -15.89 0.31 -5.85
C ASP A 91 -15.45 -0.19 -4.47
N PHE A 92 -14.27 0.19 -3.98
CA PHE A 92 -13.86 -0.08 -2.60
C PHE A 92 -14.88 0.47 -1.58
N PHE A 93 -15.50 1.63 -1.83
CA PHE A 93 -16.54 2.18 -0.95
C PHE A 93 -17.80 1.29 -0.89
N LYS A 94 -18.02 0.41 -1.86
CA LYS A 94 -19.15 -0.54 -1.88
C LYS A 94 -18.90 -1.75 -0.99
N VAL A 95 -17.63 -2.12 -0.78
CA VAL A 95 -17.22 -3.32 -0.02
C VAL A 95 -16.62 -3.00 1.35
N LEU A 96 -16.32 -1.73 1.63
CA LEU A 96 -15.84 -1.23 2.93
C LEU A 96 -16.96 -0.54 3.72
N GLN A 97 -16.72 -0.25 5.00
CA GLN A 97 -17.58 0.61 5.83
C GLN A 97 -16.82 1.82 6.38
N PRO A 98 -17.54 2.93 6.69
CA PRO A 98 -16.92 4.08 7.32
C PRO A 98 -16.36 3.74 8.69
N ILE A 99 -15.27 4.39 9.04
CA ILE A 99 -14.59 4.27 10.33
C ILE A 99 -15.26 5.20 11.34
N ASN A 100 -15.58 4.66 12.52
CA ASN A 100 -15.95 5.48 13.65
C ASN A 100 -14.68 5.88 14.41
N SER A 101 -14.10 7.02 14.07
CA SER A 101 -12.89 7.55 14.73
C SER A 101 -13.09 7.88 16.22
N GLN A 102 -14.34 7.88 16.70
CA GLN A 102 -14.70 8.09 18.10
C GLN A 102 -15.04 6.77 18.82
N SER A 103 -14.75 5.61 18.20
CA SER A 103 -14.96 4.33 18.86
C SER A 103 -14.13 4.26 20.14
N PRO A 104 -14.71 3.81 21.28
CA PRO A 104 -13.95 3.60 22.51
C PRO A 104 -12.89 2.50 22.39
N ALA A 105 -12.92 1.69 21.33
CA ALA A 105 -11.89 0.70 21.04
C ALA A 105 -10.69 1.27 20.27
N LEU A 106 -10.83 2.45 19.63
CA LEU A 106 -9.81 3.13 18.83
C LEU A 106 -9.16 4.28 19.62
N THR A 107 -8.71 4.01 20.84
CA THR A 107 -8.14 5.03 21.76
C THR A 107 -6.89 5.72 21.24
N GLN A 108 -6.16 5.12 20.30
CA GLN A 108 -4.93 5.66 19.72
C GLN A 108 -5.19 6.51 18.47
N TYR A 109 -6.43 6.55 17.95
CA TYR A 109 -6.74 7.27 16.71
C TYR A 109 -6.41 8.76 16.79
N GLN A 110 -6.58 9.40 17.96
CA GLN A 110 -6.28 10.83 18.11
C GLN A 110 -4.79 11.16 18.04
N ALA A 111 -3.89 10.17 18.14
CA ALA A 111 -2.45 10.39 18.01
C ALA A 111 -1.99 10.45 16.53
N ILE A 112 -2.82 9.99 15.60
CA ILE A 112 -2.57 10.05 14.15
C ILE A 112 -2.59 11.51 13.69
N SER A 113 -1.70 11.87 12.77
CA SER A 113 -1.68 13.20 12.14
C SER A 113 -3.04 13.54 11.52
N ALA A 114 -3.60 14.67 11.94
CA ALA A 114 -4.90 15.15 11.45
C ALA A 114 -4.93 15.37 9.93
N GLN A 115 -3.78 15.66 9.32
CA GLN A 115 -3.66 15.81 7.87
C GLN A 115 -3.92 14.48 7.13
N LEU A 116 -3.64 13.35 7.77
CA LEU A 116 -3.78 12.03 7.17
C LEU A 116 -5.17 11.42 7.39
N THR A 117 -5.93 11.88 8.39
CA THR A 117 -7.24 11.32 8.76
C THR A 117 -8.42 11.89 7.97
N HIS A 118 -8.20 12.94 7.16
CA HIS A 118 -9.25 13.67 6.44
C HIS A 118 -8.98 13.79 4.94
N LEU A 119 -8.22 12.85 4.36
CA LEU A 119 -7.92 12.88 2.93
C LEU A 119 -9.19 12.58 2.12
N PRO A 120 -9.54 13.43 1.13
CA PRO A 120 -10.73 13.23 0.31
C PRO A 120 -10.77 11.89 -0.43
N ASP A 121 -9.62 11.27 -0.67
CA ASP A 121 -9.49 10.08 -1.50
C ASP A 121 -9.90 8.78 -0.82
N GLY A 122 -9.82 8.73 0.52
CA GLY A 122 -10.36 7.63 1.32
C GLY A 122 -11.71 7.98 1.96
N SER A 123 -12.33 9.09 1.58
CA SER A 123 -13.55 9.59 2.22
C SER A 123 -14.74 9.59 1.25
N ALA A 124 -15.91 9.21 1.77
CA ALA A 124 -17.19 9.29 1.06
C ALA A 124 -18.28 9.76 2.03
N ASP A 125 -19.21 10.60 1.56
CA ASP A 125 -20.31 11.17 2.37
C ASP A 125 -19.82 11.84 3.68
N GLY A 126 -18.66 12.52 3.61
CA GLY A 126 -18.05 13.20 4.75
C GLY A 126 -17.47 12.26 5.83
N LYS A 127 -17.33 10.97 5.54
CA LYS A 127 -16.80 9.97 6.48
C LYS A 127 -15.54 9.30 5.91
N PRO A 128 -14.49 9.08 6.72
CA PRO A 128 -13.35 8.29 6.31
C PRO A 128 -13.71 6.80 6.28
N TYR A 129 -13.24 6.06 5.28
CA TYR A 129 -13.39 4.60 5.17
C TYR A 129 -12.09 3.86 5.52
N TYR A 130 -11.16 4.57 6.17
CA TYR A 130 -9.81 4.12 6.40
C TYR A 130 -9.24 4.68 7.70
N ILE A 131 -8.21 4.01 8.22
CA ILE A 131 -7.37 4.48 9.31
C ILE A 131 -5.94 4.58 8.74
N PRO A 132 -5.27 5.74 8.76
CA PRO A 132 -3.86 5.83 8.33
C PRO A 132 -3.00 4.82 9.08
N PHE A 133 -2.10 4.13 8.37
CA PHE A 133 -1.21 3.15 8.97
C PHE A 133 0.26 3.43 8.71
N ALA A 134 0.65 3.53 7.45
CA ALA A 134 2.03 3.72 7.06
C ALA A 134 2.12 4.56 5.79
N GLN A 135 3.15 5.39 5.72
CA GLN A 135 3.45 6.13 4.50
C GLN A 135 4.87 5.82 4.04
N GLY A 136 5.07 5.84 2.74
CA GLY A 136 6.39 5.65 2.14
C GLY A 136 6.48 6.37 0.81
N SER A 137 7.61 6.21 0.16
CA SER A 137 7.88 6.77 -1.17
C SER A 137 8.22 5.66 -2.14
N TYR A 138 7.80 5.80 -3.39
CA TYR A 138 8.41 5.05 -4.49
C TYR A 138 9.80 5.65 -4.76
N GLY A 139 10.82 5.05 -4.16
CA GLY A 139 12.18 5.59 -4.15
C GLY A 139 13.09 4.91 -5.17
N PHE A 140 14.15 5.61 -5.57
CA PHE A 140 15.24 5.07 -6.36
C PHE A 140 16.50 5.01 -5.51
N TYR A 141 17.21 3.88 -5.54
CA TYR A 141 18.31 3.60 -4.63
C TYR A 141 19.54 3.13 -5.39
N LEU A 142 20.71 3.68 -5.03
CA LEU A 142 22.00 3.32 -5.62
C LEU A 142 22.85 2.60 -4.57
N ASN A 143 23.40 1.45 -4.93
CA ASN A 143 24.35 0.73 -4.07
C ASN A 143 25.76 1.29 -4.25
N ARG A 144 26.26 2.02 -3.26
CA ARG A 144 27.59 2.64 -3.29
C ARG A 144 28.75 1.67 -3.19
N ASN A 145 28.55 0.52 -2.56
CA ASN A 145 29.58 -0.53 -2.53
C ASN A 145 29.81 -1.12 -3.94
N ARG A 146 28.72 -1.29 -4.71
CA ARG A 146 28.76 -1.93 -6.03
C ARG A 146 29.09 -0.94 -7.15
N TYR A 147 28.67 0.33 -7.02
CA TYR A 147 28.84 1.36 -8.04
C TYR A 147 29.38 2.67 -7.45
N PRO A 148 30.61 2.68 -6.89
CA PRO A 148 31.17 3.86 -6.21
C PRO A 148 31.35 5.06 -7.14
N GLU A 149 31.70 4.81 -8.40
CA GLU A 149 31.98 5.86 -9.40
C GLU A 149 30.74 6.36 -10.15
N LEU A 150 29.58 5.69 -9.99
CA LEU A 150 28.36 6.12 -10.67
C LEU A 150 27.78 7.35 -9.96
N LYS A 151 27.68 8.45 -10.69
CA LYS A 151 26.95 9.62 -10.21
C LYS A 151 25.47 9.28 -10.08
N ALA A 152 24.86 9.69 -8.98
CA ALA A 152 23.41 9.56 -8.82
C ALA A 152 22.73 10.62 -9.70
N PRO A 153 21.65 10.28 -10.42
CA PRO A 153 20.88 11.27 -11.16
C PRO A 153 20.26 12.26 -10.18
N VAL A 154 20.29 13.55 -10.52
CA VAL A 154 19.73 14.60 -9.64
C VAL A 154 18.32 15.02 -10.07
N SER A 155 17.86 14.50 -11.21
CA SER A 155 16.64 14.88 -11.89
C SER A 155 15.95 13.64 -12.45
N VAL A 156 14.62 13.54 -12.31
CA VAL A 156 13.83 12.43 -12.90
C VAL A 156 14.07 12.36 -14.42
N THR A 157 14.25 13.51 -15.08
CA THR A 157 14.56 13.59 -16.51
C THR A 157 15.82 12.83 -16.92
N GLU A 158 16.79 12.63 -16.02
CA GLU A 158 18.02 11.90 -16.33
C GLU A 158 17.78 10.40 -16.53
N LEU A 159 16.66 9.84 -16.05
CA LEU A 159 16.28 8.46 -16.37
C LEU A 159 16.10 8.23 -17.88
N TRP A 160 15.93 9.30 -18.67
CA TRP A 160 15.85 9.24 -20.13
C TRP A 160 17.19 9.47 -20.83
N SER A 161 18.28 9.72 -20.12
CA SER A 161 19.61 9.94 -20.72
C SER A 161 20.32 8.63 -21.05
N GLU A 162 21.31 8.71 -21.95
CA GLU A 162 22.14 7.55 -22.31
C GLU A 162 22.99 7.06 -21.13
N ASP A 163 23.35 7.94 -20.20
CA ASP A 163 24.18 7.59 -19.03
C ASP A 163 23.52 6.57 -18.11
N TYR A 164 22.17 6.52 -18.08
CA TYR A 164 21.39 5.62 -17.25
C TYR A 164 20.61 4.56 -18.02
N ARG A 165 20.74 4.51 -19.36
CA ARG A 165 20.11 3.47 -20.20
C ARG A 165 20.48 2.08 -19.69
N GLY A 166 19.46 1.27 -19.39
CA GLY A 166 19.61 -0.11 -18.94
C GLY A 166 20.14 -0.26 -17.50
N LYS A 167 20.31 0.83 -16.74
CA LYS A 167 20.93 0.79 -15.40
C LYS A 167 19.94 0.90 -14.24
N PHE A 168 18.64 1.05 -14.53
CA PHE A 168 17.63 1.17 -13.49
C PHE A 168 16.46 0.19 -13.66
N SER A 169 15.80 -0.13 -12.54
CA SER A 169 14.59 -0.95 -12.52
C SER A 169 13.32 -0.12 -12.33
N LEU A 170 12.17 -0.66 -12.73
CA LEU A 170 10.84 -0.09 -12.48
C LEU A 170 9.84 -1.13 -11.95
N CYS A 171 8.90 -0.71 -11.11
CA CYS A 171 7.74 -1.51 -10.74
C CYS A 171 6.77 -1.58 -11.92
N ARG A 172 6.45 -2.78 -12.41
CA ARG A 172 5.48 -2.99 -13.48
C ARG A 172 4.07 -3.18 -12.95
N ALA A 173 3.91 -3.77 -11.76
CA ALA A 173 2.60 -4.01 -11.15
C ALA A 173 1.85 -2.73 -10.76
N GLN A 174 2.57 -1.64 -10.50
CA GLN A 174 2.00 -0.33 -10.14
C GLN A 174 2.47 0.77 -11.10
N PRO A 175 2.00 0.73 -12.35
CA PRO A 175 2.52 1.60 -13.39
C PRO A 175 2.19 3.08 -13.23
N ILE A 176 1.25 3.40 -12.34
CA ILE A 176 0.87 4.78 -12.03
C ILE A 176 2.07 5.61 -11.54
N TYR A 177 3.00 5.00 -10.81
CA TYR A 177 4.22 5.68 -10.39
C TYR A 177 5.14 5.96 -11.59
N ASN A 178 5.27 5.03 -12.53
CA ASN A 178 6.04 5.27 -13.76
C ASN A 178 5.41 6.36 -14.63
N MET A 179 4.08 6.48 -14.61
CA MET A 179 3.38 7.61 -15.22
C MET A 179 3.66 8.92 -14.48
N GLY A 180 3.67 8.90 -13.14
CA GLY A 180 4.07 10.05 -12.33
C GLY A 180 5.49 10.55 -12.65
N LEU A 181 6.47 9.64 -12.78
CA LEU A 181 7.83 9.99 -13.25
C LEU A 181 7.80 10.62 -14.64
N THR A 182 6.99 10.08 -15.54
CA THR A 182 6.83 10.61 -16.90
C THR A 182 6.32 12.05 -16.86
N LEU A 183 5.27 12.31 -16.08
CA LEU A 183 4.70 13.65 -15.91
C LEU A 183 5.72 14.61 -15.28
N GLN A 184 6.41 14.20 -14.21
CA GLN A 184 7.48 14.98 -13.58
C GLN A 184 8.60 15.32 -14.59
N SER A 185 8.99 14.36 -15.44
CA SER A 185 10.01 14.60 -16.48
C SER A 185 9.59 15.64 -17.52
N LEU A 186 8.28 15.85 -17.69
CA LEU A 186 7.70 16.86 -18.57
C LEU A 186 7.41 18.18 -17.85
N GLY A 187 7.85 18.34 -16.60
CA GLY A 187 7.57 19.51 -15.76
C GLY A 187 6.12 19.60 -15.30
N MET A 188 5.36 18.50 -15.38
CA MET A 188 3.98 18.43 -14.92
C MET A 188 3.92 17.89 -13.49
N SER A 189 2.84 18.21 -12.78
CA SER A 189 2.52 17.53 -11.52
C SER A 189 2.34 16.03 -11.77
N PRO A 190 2.85 15.14 -10.90
CA PRO A 190 2.53 13.71 -10.97
C PRO A 190 1.02 13.43 -10.83
N LEU A 191 0.24 14.39 -10.33
CA LEU A 191 -1.22 14.33 -10.21
C LEU A 191 -1.96 14.95 -11.41
N ALA A 192 -1.27 15.37 -12.47
CA ALA A 192 -1.89 16.09 -13.59
C ALA A 192 -3.07 15.32 -14.23
N LEU A 193 -2.96 14.00 -14.37
CA LEU A 193 -4.06 13.17 -14.88
C LEU A 193 -5.24 13.08 -13.91
N ASN A 194 -4.99 13.11 -12.60
CA ASN A 194 -6.03 13.14 -11.57
C ASN A 194 -6.78 14.48 -11.59
N GLN A 195 -6.03 15.57 -11.71
CA GLN A 195 -6.59 16.92 -11.85
C GLN A 195 -7.45 17.04 -13.12
N ALA A 196 -6.93 16.56 -14.25
CA ALA A 196 -7.66 16.56 -15.52
C ALA A 196 -8.98 15.76 -15.44
N TYR A 197 -8.99 14.64 -14.73
CA TYR A 197 -10.23 13.90 -14.50
C TYR A 197 -11.23 14.68 -13.64
N THR A 198 -10.73 15.36 -12.60
CA THR A 198 -11.58 16.16 -11.71
C THR A 198 -12.21 17.34 -12.45
N ASP A 199 -11.45 17.99 -13.33
CA ASP A 199 -11.88 19.21 -14.02
C ASP A 199 -12.76 18.95 -15.24
N GLY A 200 -12.44 17.93 -16.04
CA GLY A 200 -13.13 17.66 -17.32
C GLY A 200 -13.42 16.20 -17.59
N GLY A 201 -13.31 15.34 -16.57
CA GLY A 201 -13.72 13.95 -16.63
C GLY A 201 -12.81 13.06 -17.49
N ARG A 202 -13.34 11.89 -17.82
CA ARG A 202 -12.61 10.83 -18.54
C ARG A 202 -12.05 11.28 -19.89
N ASP A 203 -12.80 12.08 -20.65
CA ASP A 203 -12.42 12.48 -22.00
C ASP A 203 -11.17 13.38 -22.02
N GLN A 204 -11.02 14.24 -21.01
CA GLN A 204 -9.83 15.07 -20.87
C GLN A 204 -8.57 14.23 -20.60
N VAL A 205 -8.68 13.23 -19.71
CA VAL A 205 -7.59 12.29 -19.43
C VAL A 205 -7.21 11.51 -20.69
N LEU A 206 -8.21 10.99 -21.43
CA LEU A 206 -7.99 10.25 -22.66
C LEU A 206 -7.31 11.11 -23.74
N SER A 207 -7.67 12.39 -23.84
CA SER A 207 -7.03 13.34 -24.75
C SER A 207 -5.55 13.56 -24.40
N MET A 208 -5.24 13.78 -23.12
CA MET A 208 -3.88 14.03 -22.66
C MET A 208 -2.95 12.83 -22.90
N ALA A 209 -3.46 11.64 -22.64
CA ALA A 209 -2.65 10.43 -22.69
C ALA A 209 -2.76 9.70 -24.04
N LYS A 210 -3.54 10.20 -25.01
CA LYS A 210 -3.73 9.58 -26.33
C LYS A 210 -2.42 9.17 -27.01
N GLU A 211 -2.47 8.11 -27.81
CA GLU A 211 -1.36 7.70 -28.68
C GLU A 211 -0.71 8.88 -29.42
N GLY A 212 0.63 8.89 -29.39
CA GLY A 212 1.44 9.86 -30.10
C GLY A 212 1.51 11.22 -29.43
N THR A 213 0.85 11.43 -28.28
CA THR A 213 1.08 12.62 -27.47
C THR A 213 2.47 12.57 -26.82
N VAL A 214 2.92 13.71 -26.33
CA VAL A 214 4.21 13.81 -25.61
C VAL A 214 4.24 12.92 -24.37
N ILE A 215 3.11 12.77 -23.66
CA ILE A 215 3.00 11.91 -22.48
C ILE A 215 3.18 10.44 -22.89
N ASP A 216 2.48 10.00 -23.94
CA ASP A 216 2.56 8.65 -24.47
C ASP A 216 3.99 8.30 -24.92
N GLN A 217 4.62 9.17 -25.71
CA GLN A 217 5.98 8.97 -26.21
C GLN A 217 7.01 8.93 -25.07
N GLN A 218 6.88 9.84 -24.10
CA GLN A 218 7.80 9.93 -22.97
C GLN A 218 7.68 8.70 -22.07
N PHE A 219 6.46 8.22 -21.83
CA PHE A 219 6.19 7.00 -21.06
C PHE A 219 6.81 5.77 -21.72
N HIS A 220 6.62 5.58 -23.03
CA HIS A 220 7.23 4.46 -23.75
C HIS A 220 8.75 4.51 -23.73
N ARG A 221 9.33 5.72 -23.85
CA ARG A 221 10.78 5.90 -23.73
C ARG A 221 11.31 5.54 -22.35
N LEU A 222 10.56 5.80 -21.28
CA LEU A 222 10.97 5.42 -19.92
C LEU A 222 11.14 3.90 -19.81
N TYR A 223 10.14 3.15 -20.28
CA TYR A 223 10.19 1.69 -20.27
C TYR A 223 11.28 1.14 -21.18
N ALA A 224 11.53 1.76 -22.34
CA ALA A 224 12.63 1.39 -23.21
C ALA A 224 14.03 1.72 -22.62
N GLN A 225 14.10 2.61 -21.63
CA GLN A 225 15.33 2.95 -20.93
C GLN A 225 15.59 2.08 -19.70
N ALA A 226 14.56 1.51 -19.09
CA ALA A 226 14.71 0.63 -17.94
C ALA A 226 15.45 -0.65 -18.33
N GLY A 227 16.35 -1.11 -17.45
CA GLY A 227 17.08 -2.38 -17.63
C GLY A 227 16.38 -3.57 -16.98
N ALA A 228 15.44 -3.32 -16.07
CA ALA A 228 14.76 -4.36 -15.31
C ALA A 228 13.34 -3.95 -14.88
N PHE A 229 12.51 -4.94 -14.60
CA PHE A 229 11.17 -4.77 -14.09
C PHE A 229 10.90 -5.74 -12.94
N TRP A 230 10.03 -5.35 -12.03
CA TRP A 230 9.58 -6.19 -10.93
C TRP A 230 8.08 -5.98 -10.67
N ASP A 231 7.41 -7.01 -10.15
CA ASP A 231 5.98 -6.96 -9.85
C ASP A 231 5.75 -6.79 -8.34
N ASP A 232 6.26 -7.74 -7.53
CA ASP A 232 6.06 -7.72 -6.07
C ASP A 232 7.19 -6.97 -5.34
N SER A 233 8.44 -7.43 -5.52
CA SER A 233 9.64 -6.85 -4.92
C SER A 233 10.81 -6.80 -5.91
N PRO A 234 11.69 -5.79 -5.81
CA PRO A 234 12.86 -5.69 -6.68
C PRO A 234 13.94 -6.72 -6.37
N ASN A 235 14.61 -7.20 -7.43
CA ASN A 235 15.85 -7.98 -7.29
C ASN A 235 17.05 -7.04 -7.09
N LEU A 236 17.55 -6.94 -5.86
CA LEU A 236 18.70 -6.09 -5.50
C LEU A 236 20.04 -6.57 -6.08
N ASP A 237 20.11 -7.82 -6.54
CA ASP A 237 21.33 -8.47 -7.03
C ASP A 237 21.39 -8.58 -8.55
N GLN A 238 20.46 -7.96 -9.26
CA GLN A 238 20.41 -8.04 -10.71
C GLN A 238 21.67 -7.40 -11.35
N PRO A 239 22.48 -8.17 -12.11
CA PRO A 239 23.69 -7.64 -12.73
C PRO A 239 23.37 -6.51 -13.71
N GLY A 240 24.20 -5.46 -13.69
CA GLY A 240 24.04 -4.30 -14.58
C GLY A 240 23.00 -3.28 -14.14
N ILE A 241 22.13 -3.62 -13.18
CA ILE A 241 21.20 -2.68 -12.56
C ILE A 241 21.93 -2.00 -11.40
N ALA A 242 22.17 -0.70 -11.55
CA ALA A 242 22.84 0.13 -10.55
C ALA A 242 21.87 0.87 -9.65
N ILE A 243 20.71 1.24 -10.21
CA ILE A 243 19.68 1.98 -9.53
C ILE A 243 18.44 1.11 -9.41
N VAL A 244 18.00 0.83 -8.20
CA VAL A 244 16.80 0.01 -7.97
C VAL A 244 15.67 0.91 -7.52
N SER A 245 14.54 0.85 -8.21
CA SER A 245 13.28 1.38 -7.66
C SER A 245 12.72 0.41 -6.63
N SER A 246 12.21 0.92 -5.50
CA SER A 246 11.72 0.11 -4.38
C SER A 246 10.68 0.86 -3.54
N TRP A 247 9.84 0.11 -2.83
CA TRP A 247 8.93 0.62 -1.81
C TRP A 247 9.64 0.96 -0.47
N GLY A 248 10.85 0.44 -0.25
CA GLY A 248 11.65 0.71 0.95
C GLY A 248 12.06 -0.53 1.78
N PRO A 249 11.16 -1.50 2.07
CA PRO A 249 11.46 -2.63 2.95
C PRO A 249 12.68 -3.46 2.52
N GLU A 250 12.83 -3.73 1.23
CA GLU A 250 13.95 -4.54 0.72
C GLU A 250 15.29 -3.81 0.92
N ILE A 251 15.28 -2.49 0.79
CA ILE A 251 16.45 -1.63 1.02
C ILE A 251 16.80 -1.60 2.51
N ALA A 252 15.80 -1.53 3.40
CA ALA A 252 16.02 -1.60 4.85
C ALA A 252 16.68 -2.94 5.23
N ALA A 253 16.13 -4.05 4.72
CA ALA A 253 16.69 -5.38 4.94
C ALA A 253 18.14 -5.49 4.42
N ALA A 254 18.45 -4.92 3.25
CA ALA A 254 19.80 -4.91 2.70
C ALA A 254 20.79 -4.09 3.54
N ARG A 255 20.37 -2.90 4.00
CA ARG A 255 21.19 -2.07 4.91
C ARG A 255 21.48 -2.78 6.23
N ASN A 256 20.51 -3.50 6.78
CA ASN A 256 20.71 -4.30 8.00
C ASN A 256 21.72 -5.45 7.81
N ARG A 257 21.96 -5.89 6.57
CA ARG A 257 23.04 -6.84 6.22
C ARG A 257 24.39 -6.15 5.94
N GLY A 258 24.47 -4.84 6.08
CA GLY A 258 25.69 -4.04 5.87
C GLY A 258 25.87 -3.49 4.44
N GLU A 259 24.86 -3.58 3.58
CA GLU A 259 24.94 -3.01 2.24
C GLU A 259 24.71 -1.48 2.25
N GLN A 260 25.47 -0.73 1.43
CA GLN A 260 25.38 0.73 1.36
C GLN A 260 24.43 1.19 0.24
N TRP A 261 23.14 0.99 0.45
CA TRP A 261 22.11 1.54 -0.43
C TRP A 261 21.79 2.98 -0.04
N GLU A 262 21.92 3.91 -0.97
CA GLU A 262 21.58 5.32 -0.78
C GLU A 262 20.35 5.69 -1.60
N LYS A 263 19.40 6.41 -1.00
CA LYS A 263 18.26 6.94 -1.73
C LYS A 263 18.73 8.11 -2.59
N ILE A 264 18.35 8.08 -3.86
CA ILE A 264 18.56 9.18 -4.80
C ILE A 264 17.52 10.26 -4.52
N GLN A 265 17.98 11.50 -4.40
CA GLN A 265 17.11 12.67 -4.21
C GLN A 265 16.93 13.38 -5.54
N PHE A 266 15.78 13.16 -6.17
CA PHE A 266 15.41 13.93 -7.35
C PHE A 266 14.94 15.32 -6.96
N LYS A 267 15.32 16.34 -7.74
CA LYS A 267 14.87 17.71 -7.54
C LYS A 267 13.36 17.89 -7.69
N GLU A 268 12.70 17.00 -8.45
CA GLU A 268 11.25 16.99 -8.64
C GLU A 268 10.47 16.45 -7.42
N GLY A 269 11.17 15.91 -6.42
CA GLY A 269 10.58 15.32 -5.23
C GLY A 269 10.20 13.85 -5.40
N ASP A 270 9.68 13.27 -4.32
CA ASP A 270 9.27 11.88 -4.25
C ASP A 270 7.76 11.73 -4.45
N MET A 271 7.38 10.65 -5.12
CA MET A 271 6.00 10.19 -5.13
C MET A 271 5.75 9.34 -3.89
N THR A 272 4.71 9.66 -3.14
CA THR A 272 4.39 8.98 -1.90
C THR A 272 3.12 8.15 -1.99
N TRP A 273 3.01 7.21 -1.07
CA TRP A 273 1.85 6.37 -0.87
C TRP A 273 1.46 6.38 0.60
N LEU A 274 0.18 6.18 0.85
CA LEU A 274 -0.38 5.99 2.18
C LEU A 274 -1.12 4.65 2.19
N ASP A 275 -0.62 3.71 2.98
CA ASP A 275 -1.36 2.52 3.34
C ASP A 275 -2.21 2.75 4.57
N THR A 276 -3.35 2.09 4.57
CA THR A 276 -4.41 2.33 5.54
C THR A 276 -5.02 1.02 6.00
N LEU A 277 -5.51 0.95 7.23
CA LEU A 277 -6.40 -0.12 7.65
C LEU A 277 -7.82 0.19 7.18
N ALA A 278 -8.46 -0.78 6.54
CA ALA A 278 -9.83 -0.69 6.07
C ALA A 278 -10.65 -1.87 6.59
N PHE A 279 -11.93 -1.63 6.89
CA PHE A 279 -12.85 -2.64 7.41
C PHE A 279 -13.88 -3.04 6.36
N SER A 280 -14.00 -4.35 6.13
CA SER A 280 -15.06 -4.93 5.31
C SER A 280 -16.43 -4.46 5.79
N ARG A 281 -17.33 -4.12 4.85
CA ARG A 281 -18.69 -3.66 5.15
C ARG A 281 -19.51 -4.66 5.98
N ARG A 282 -19.09 -5.93 5.96
CA ARG A 282 -19.74 -7.06 6.63
C ARG A 282 -19.40 -7.16 8.11
N LEU A 283 -18.34 -6.49 8.59
CA LEU A 283 -18.03 -6.45 10.03
C LEU A 283 -19.14 -5.70 10.76
N LYS A 284 -19.73 -6.34 11.79
CA LYS A 284 -20.78 -5.78 12.64
C LYS A 284 -20.57 -6.24 14.08
N ALA A 285 -21.13 -5.47 15.01
CA ALA A 285 -21.18 -5.80 16.44
C ALA A 285 -19.82 -6.29 16.98
N GLY A 286 -19.77 -7.47 17.60
CA GLY A 286 -18.57 -8.00 18.23
C GLY A 286 -17.38 -8.20 17.28
N LYS A 287 -17.61 -8.51 16.00
CA LYS A 287 -16.52 -8.61 15.01
C LYS A 287 -15.92 -7.22 14.71
N LEU A 288 -16.77 -6.20 14.58
CA LEU A 288 -16.30 -4.83 14.41
C LEU A 288 -15.46 -4.38 15.62
N LEU A 289 -15.89 -4.68 16.84
CA LEU A 289 -15.11 -4.41 18.04
C LEU A 289 -13.74 -5.11 18.03
N ALA A 290 -13.68 -6.38 17.62
CA ALA A 290 -12.41 -7.10 17.50
C ALA A 290 -11.48 -6.49 16.44
N ALA A 291 -12.04 -6.06 15.30
CA ALA A 291 -11.30 -5.37 14.25
C ALA A 291 -10.77 -3.99 14.70
N GLU A 292 -11.57 -3.23 15.45
CA GLU A 292 -11.16 -1.95 16.03
C GLU A 292 -10.03 -2.12 17.05
N ILE A 293 -10.08 -3.17 17.89
CA ILE A 293 -8.98 -3.47 18.83
C ILE A 293 -7.69 -3.84 18.09
N ALA A 294 -7.79 -4.65 17.02
CA ALA A 294 -6.64 -4.98 16.19
C ALA A 294 -6.07 -3.72 15.52
N ALA A 295 -6.91 -2.87 14.93
CA ALA A 295 -6.48 -1.61 14.33
C ALA A 295 -5.81 -0.68 15.36
N ASN A 296 -6.38 -0.56 16.56
CA ASN A 296 -5.83 0.25 17.64
C ASN A 296 -4.41 -0.16 18.06
N TYR A 297 -4.10 -1.46 17.98
CA TYR A 297 -2.75 -1.96 18.20
C TYR A 297 -1.79 -1.48 17.11
N PHE A 298 -2.15 -1.61 15.83
CA PHE A 298 -1.29 -1.23 14.70
C PHE A 298 -1.00 0.28 14.59
N ILE A 299 -1.88 1.11 15.15
CA ILE A 299 -1.68 2.57 15.21
C ILE A 299 -1.12 3.04 16.57
N SER A 300 -0.75 2.12 17.46
CA SER A 300 -0.12 2.48 18.73
C SER A 300 1.27 3.09 18.52
N PRO A 301 1.70 4.03 19.39
CA PRO A 301 3.06 4.59 19.35
C PRO A 301 4.15 3.53 19.34
N GLU A 302 4.00 2.48 20.15
CA GLU A 302 4.97 1.40 20.27
C GLU A 302 5.12 0.62 18.96
N TYR A 303 3.98 0.28 18.33
CA TYR A 303 3.99 -0.42 17.05
C TYR A 303 4.58 0.45 15.94
N GLN A 304 4.13 1.69 15.85
CA GLN A 304 4.55 2.65 14.82
C GLN A 304 6.05 2.97 14.89
N ALA A 305 6.63 3.03 16.09
CA ALA A 305 8.07 3.20 16.27
C ALA A 305 8.88 2.00 15.72
N GLY A 306 8.41 0.77 15.98
CA GLY A 306 9.03 -0.44 15.44
C GLY A 306 8.92 -0.56 13.93
N LEU A 307 7.75 -0.22 13.37
CA LEU A 307 7.48 -0.26 11.93
C LEU A 307 8.45 0.64 11.13
N ALA A 308 8.63 1.89 11.59
CA ALA A 308 9.50 2.85 10.91
C ALA A 308 10.95 2.37 10.85
N GLN A 309 11.44 1.79 11.95
CA GLN A 309 12.79 1.24 12.04
C GLN A 309 12.96 -0.02 11.19
N ALA A 310 11.96 -0.91 11.16
CA ALA A 310 12.08 -2.19 10.48
C ALA A 310 11.95 -2.09 8.95
N LEU A 311 11.06 -1.22 8.45
CA LEU A 311 10.66 -1.20 7.04
C LEU A 311 11.07 0.07 6.27
N ASN A 312 11.77 1.02 6.92
CA ASN A 312 12.12 2.32 6.34
C ASN A 312 10.87 3.07 5.81
N LEU A 313 9.79 2.99 6.58
CA LEU A 313 8.53 3.71 6.36
C LEU A 313 8.45 4.87 7.33
N ASN A 314 7.64 5.89 7.02
CA ASN A 314 7.38 6.94 7.98
C ASN A 314 6.12 6.61 8.79
N SER A 315 6.17 6.90 10.08
CA SER A 315 5.02 6.81 10.97
C SER A 315 3.93 7.81 10.55
N VAL A 316 2.67 7.46 10.83
CA VAL A 316 1.50 8.33 10.62
C VAL A 316 1.15 9.19 11.84
N LEU A 317 1.92 9.08 12.94
CA LEU A 317 1.67 9.82 14.16
C LEU A 317 2.14 11.27 14.05
N THR A 318 1.51 12.15 14.84
CA THR A 318 1.73 13.63 14.86
C THR A 318 3.17 14.11 15.10
N GLN A 319 4.08 13.22 15.53
CA GLN A 319 5.49 13.55 15.77
C GLN A 319 6.43 13.18 14.61
N ALA A 320 5.93 12.54 13.55
CA ALA A 320 6.71 12.30 12.34
C ALA A 320 6.87 13.62 11.55
N PRO A 321 8.02 13.85 10.88
CA PRO A 321 8.20 15.06 10.07
C PRO A 321 7.08 15.19 9.04
N GLU A 322 6.52 16.40 8.94
CA GLU A 322 5.50 16.76 7.94
C GLU A 322 5.97 16.32 6.54
N PRO A 323 5.10 15.71 5.72
CA PRO A 323 5.38 15.53 4.31
C PRO A 323 5.70 16.91 3.73
N THR A 324 6.88 17.09 3.16
CA THR A 324 7.18 18.34 2.44
C THR A 324 6.20 18.48 1.28
N GLU A 325 5.91 19.71 0.88
CA GLU A 325 5.00 20.07 -0.23
C GLU A 325 5.36 19.36 -1.56
N ALA A 326 6.57 18.81 -1.66
CA ALA A 326 7.08 18.01 -2.79
C ALA A 326 6.62 16.53 -2.78
N ALA A 327 5.98 16.05 -1.72
CA ALA A 327 5.46 14.69 -1.59
C ALA A 327 4.01 14.63 -2.08
N ALA A 328 3.82 14.26 -3.34
CA ALA A 328 2.48 14.00 -3.88
C ALA A 328 2.05 12.56 -3.56
N ILE A 329 0.98 12.40 -2.76
CA ILE A 329 0.31 11.11 -2.62
C ILE A 329 -0.37 10.82 -3.96
N LEU A 330 0.16 9.87 -4.71
CA LEU A 330 -0.40 9.54 -6.03
C LEU A 330 -1.70 8.76 -5.88
N VAL A 331 -2.80 9.44 -6.19
CA VAL A 331 -4.12 8.83 -6.33
C VAL A 331 -4.56 8.90 -7.80
N PRO A 332 -4.67 7.76 -8.51
CA PRO A 332 -5.21 7.76 -9.84
C PRO A 332 -6.72 7.93 -9.80
N ALA A 333 -7.28 8.90 -10.52
CA ALA A 333 -8.71 8.93 -10.80
C ALA A 333 -9.17 7.93 -11.87
N ALA A 334 -8.24 7.39 -12.68
CA ALA A 334 -8.56 6.51 -13.79
C ALA A 334 -7.50 5.40 -14.01
N PRO A 335 -7.33 4.43 -13.09
CA PRO A 335 -6.38 3.34 -13.23
C PRO A 335 -6.67 2.51 -14.46
N ASN A 336 -7.93 2.31 -14.84
CA ASN A 336 -8.25 1.59 -16.07
C ASN A 336 -7.72 2.30 -17.31
N VAL A 337 -7.55 3.62 -17.28
CA VAL A 337 -6.94 4.34 -18.40
C VAL A 337 -5.43 4.10 -18.41
N VAL A 338 -4.74 4.21 -17.26
CA VAL A 338 -3.30 3.94 -17.15
C VAL A 338 -2.95 2.46 -17.38
N ASN A 339 -3.75 1.54 -16.85
CA ASN A 339 -3.61 0.10 -17.06
C ASN A 339 -3.93 -0.26 -18.52
N ASN A 340 -5.00 0.32 -19.13
CA ASN A 340 -5.24 0.14 -20.56
C ASN A 340 -4.15 0.79 -21.43
N PHE A 341 -3.50 1.88 -20.99
CA PHE A 341 -2.34 2.44 -21.69
C PHE A 341 -1.20 1.43 -21.80
N ILE A 342 -1.04 0.57 -20.79
CA ILE A 342 -0.03 -0.48 -20.77
C ILE A 342 -0.50 -1.75 -21.48
N ASP A 343 -1.72 -2.20 -21.20
CA ASP A 343 -2.28 -3.42 -21.78
C ASP A 343 -2.53 -3.30 -23.29
N ILE A 344 -2.87 -2.10 -23.79
CA ILE A 344 -3.10 -1.88 -25.22
C ILE A 344 -1.76 -1.75 -25.99
N ARG A 345 -0.64 -1.43 -25.33
CA ARG A 345 0.59 -0.96 -26.02
C ARG A 345 1.92 -1.47 -25.49
N ALA A 346 1.92 -2.50 -24.65
CA ALA A 346 2.99 -3.50 -24.72
C ALA A 346 2.94 -4.15 -26.12
N GLY A 347 3.49 -3.44 -27.11
CA GLY A 347 3.64 -3.91 -28.48
C GLY A 347 4.33 -5.26 -28.48
N ALA A 348 4.13 -6.04 -29.54
CA ALA A 348 4.67 -7.39 -29.66
C ALA A 348 6.19 -7.47 -29.32
N ALA A 349 6.93 -6.37 -29.50
CA ALA A 349 8.34 -6.23 -29.11
C ALA A 349 8.60 -6.23 -27.59
N LEU A 350 7.76 -5.61 -26.76
CA LEU A 350 7.95 -5.57 -25.29
C LEU A 350 7.56 -6.92 -24.65
N ARG A 351 6.58 -7.63 -25.22
CA ARG A 351 6.18 -8.98 -24.79
C ARG A 351 7.28 -10.03 -24.99
N GLN A 352 8.22 -9.79 -25.90
CA GLN A 352 9.32 -10.70 -26.17
C GLN A 352 10.49 -10.51 -25.17
N THR A 353 10.69 -9.28 -24.68
CA THR A 353 11.65 -8.97 -23.60
C THR A 353 11.11 -9.32 -22.21
N LEU A 354 9.78 -9.31 -22.01
CA LEU A 354 9.13 -9.66 -20.74
C LEU A 354 8.90 -11.18 -20.53
N LYS A 355 9.35 -12.02 -21.48
CA LYS A 355 9.30 -13.50 -21.41
C LYS A 355 10.69 -14.16 -21.31
N GLN A 356 11.75 -13.36 -21.20
CA GLN A 356 13.10 -13.76 -20.85
C GLN A 356 13.45 -13.12 -19.51
#